data_AF-A0A7R9W734-F1
#
_entry.id   AF-A0A7R9W734-F1
#
_cell.length_a   1.000
_cell.length_b   1.000
_cell.length_c   1.000
_cell.angle_alpha   90.00
_cell.angle_beta   90.00
_cell.angle_gamma   90.00
#
_symmetry.space_group_name_H-M   'P 1'
#
loop_
_entity.id
_entity.type
_entity.pdbx_description
1 polymer ?
#
loop_
_entity_poly.entity_id
_entity_poly.type
_entity_poly.pdbx_seq_one_letter_code
_entity_poly.pdbx_strand_id
1 'polypeptide(L)'
;EISTVPRTAAVFHNDCVFFAHQLLTFGLEYRDRFPDTDSASGGSNAAALRKVCTFVDLVPPFRELADRTMVNTIERQKQQLADIVGTRISILRDALRSDDGVVEWTDAETALTAGAYHLKHLSTAWVPILSKDVYGRAMGNLVDTIFSLYLGQVMVARDISEAA
;
A
#
# COMPACT_ATOMS: atom_id res chain seq x y z
N GLU A 1 0.93 4.14 14.65
CA GLU A 1 -0.18 5.04 14.25
C GLU A 1 -0.19 5.36 12.76
N ILE A 2 0.94 5.59 12.07
CA ILE A 2 0.98 5.99 10.65
C ILE A 2 0.18 5.06 9.70
N SER A 3 0.20 3.74 9.95
CA SER A 3 -0.53 2.78 9.11
C SER A 3 -2.06 2.76 9.32
N THR A 4 -2.62 3.49 10.30
CA THR A 4 -4.07 3.45 10.58
C THR A 4 -4.87 4.28 9.59
N VAL A 5 -4.27 5.35 9.04
CA VAL A 5 -4.89 6.21 8.04
C VAL A 5 -4.25 5.92 6.68
N PRO A 6 -4.99 5.36 5.70
CA PRO A 6 -4.45 4.96 4.40
C PRO A 6 -3.74 6.08 3.65
N ARG A 7 -4.26 7.31 3.77
CA ARG A 7 -3.67 8.50 3.16
C ARG A 7 -2.31 8.83 3.78
N THR A 8 -2.22 8.85 5.11
CA THR A 8 -1.00 9.18 5.84
C THR A 8 0.11 8.16 5.55
N ALA A 9 -0.25 6.88 5.46
CA ALA A 9 0.71 5.84 5.08
C ALA A 9 1.24 6.00 3.65
N ALA A 10 0.39 6.41 2.70
CA ALA A 10 0.81 6.68 1.33
C ALA A 10 1.75 7.91 1.23
N VAL A 11 1.48 8.97 1.99
CA VAL A 11 2.39 10.13 2.09
C VAL A 11 3.72 9.70 2.68
N PHE A 12 3.71 8.95 3.78
CA PHE A 12 4.94 8.48 4.42
C PHE A 12 5.78 7.57 3.50
N HIS A 13 5.14 6.68 2.73
CA HIS A 13 5.82 5.89 1.70
C HIS A 13 6.53 6.80 0.70
N ASN A 14 5.83 7.79 0.16
CA ASN A 14 6.40 8.74 -0.79
C ASN A 14 7.56 9.56 -0.18
N ASP A 15 7.41 10.03 1.05
CA ASP A 15 8.46 10.79 1.73
C ASP A 15 9.73 9.94 1.88
N CYS A 16 9.58 8.66 2.26
CA CYS A 16 10.71 7.74 2.36
C CYS A 16 11.39 7.50 1.01
N VAL A 17 10.61 7.32 -0.07
CA VAL A 17 11.15 7.18 -1.43
C VAL A 17 11.84 8.47 -1.90
N PHE A 18 11.27 9.63 -1.58
CA PHE A 18 11.84 10.94 -1.89
C PHE A 18 13.18 11.13 -1.18
N PHE A 19 13.25 10.88 0.13
CA PHE A 19 14.50 10.96 0.88
C PHE A 19 15.54 9.98 0.34
N ALA A 20 15.15 8.74 0.05
CA ALA A 20 16.04 7.77 -0.55
C ALA A 20 16.65 8.26 -1.89
N HIS A 21 15.90 9.03 -2.68
CA HIS A 21 16.42 9.64 -3.91
C HIS A 21 17.33 10.84 -3.63
N GLN A 22 16.93 11.75 -2.74
CA GLN A 22 17.72 12.94 -2.40
C GLN A 22 19.05 12.60 -1.72
N LEU A 23 19.11 11.52 -0.93
CA LEU A 23 20.35 11.07 -0.29
C LEU A 23 21.42 10.64 -1.33
N LEU A 24 21.02 10.29 -2.55
CA LEU A 24 21.96 10.00 -3.64
C LEU A 24 22.63 11.28 -4.18
N THR A 25 21.97 12.44 -4.09
CA THR A 25 22.46 13.71 -4.62
C THR A 25 23.11 14.59 -3.54
N PHE A 26 22.71 14.46 -2.28
CA PHE A 26 23.23 15.26 -1.17
C PHE A 26 24.75 15.19 -1.02
N GLY A 27 25.35 14.02 -1.27
CA GLY A 27 26.82 13.89 -1.23
C GLY A 27 27.51 14.80 -2.25
N LEU A 28 26.90 15.05 -3.41
CA LEU A 28 27.45 15.95 -4.43
C LEU A 28 27.13 17.42 -4.13
N GLU A 29 25.90 17.71 -3.69
CA GLU A 29 25.43 19.07 -3.44
C GLU A 29 26.10 19.74 -2.24
N TYR A 30 26.32 18.98 -1.16
CA TYR A 30 26.83 19.51 0.11
C TYR A 30 28.34 19.34 0.27
N ARG A 31 29.01 18.56 -0.58
CA ARG A 31 30.47 18.37 -0.52
C ARG A 31 31.24 19.68 -0.58
N ASP A 32 30.81 20.61 -1.42
CA ASP A 32 31.53 21.89 -1.61
C ASP A 32 31.21 22.92 -0.52
N ARG A 33 30.31 22.61 0.43
CA ARG A 33 30.08 23.43 1.63
C ARG A 33 31.03 23.09 2.78
N PHE A 34 31.80 22.00 2.69
CA PHE A 34 32.83 21.67 3.69
C PHE A 34 34.09 22.51 3.43
N PRO A 35 34.72 23.07 4.48
CA PRO A 35 35.87 23.96 4.33
C PRO A 35 37.07 23.22 3.74
N ASP A 36 37.76 23.89 2.81
CA ASP A 36 39.00 23.40 2.23
C ASP A 36 40.16 23.50 3.22
N THR A 37 41.08 22.54 3.11
CA THR A 37 42.28 22.34 3.95
C THR A 37 43.19 23.57 4.07
N ASP A 38 43.04 24.55 3.18
CA ASP A 38 43.98 25.66 3.04
C ASP A 38 43.66 26.83 3.98
N SER A 39 42.52 26.79 4.68
CA SER A 39 42.22 27.73 5.77
C SER A 39 42.83 27.22 7.08
N ALA A 40 43.94 27.84 7.47
CA ALA A 40 44.88 27.51 8.56
C ALA A 40 44.31 27.34 10.00
N SER A 41 43.02 27.10 10.20
CA SER A 41 42.38 26.94 11.51
C SER A 41 41.32 25.83 11.60
N GLY A 42 41.03 25.10 10.51
CA GLY A 42 40.05 24.01 10.48
C GLY A 42 40.70 22.63 10.62
N GLY A 43 40.43 21.91 11.71
CA GLY A 43 41.03 20.59 11.98
C GLY A 43 40.85 19.55 10.87
N SER A 44 41.82 18.64 10.77
CA SER A 44 41.95 17.55 9.76
C SER A 44 40.67 16.76 9.45
N ASN A 45 39.71 16.73 10.38
CA ASN A 45 38.44 16.04 10.22
C ASN A 45 37.53 16.66 9.13
N ALA A 46 37.56 17.98 8.91
CA ALA A 46 36.68 18.62 7.92
C ALA A 46 37.03 18.25 6.47
N ALA A 47 38.32 18.14 6.18
CA ALA A 47 38.83 17.71 4.88
C ALA A 47 38.57 16.22 4.59
N ALA A 48 38.65 15.38 5.63
CA ALA A 48 38.26 13.98 5.53
C ALA A 48 36.76 13.85 5.26
N LEU A 49 35.92 14.64 5.95
CA LEU A 49 34.47 14.67 5.72
C LEU A 49 34.12 15.11 4.29
N ARG A 50 34.84 16.07 3.70
CA ARG A 50 34.63 16.44 2.29
C ARG A 50 34.87 15.27 1.32
N LYS A 51 35.87 14.42 1.57
CA LYS A 51 36.16 13.25 0.73
C LYS A 51 35.21 12.07 0.95
N VAL A 52 34.60 11.99 2.13
CA VAL A 52 33.71 10.88 2.54
C VAL A 52 32.23 11.31 2.58
N CYS A 53 31.89 12.53 2.14
CA CYS A 53 30.52 13.03 2.15
C CYS A 53 29.63 12.26 1.16
N THR A 54 29.09 11.14 1.62
CA THR A 54 28.11 10.33 0.94
C THR A 54 27.01 9.97 1.94
N PHE A 55 25.78 9.87 1.44
CA PHE A 55 24.63 9.42 2.22
C PHE A 55 24.03 8.14 1.64
N VAL A 56 24.78 7.44 0.77
CA VAL A 56 24.33 6.21 0.11
C VAL A 56 23.97 5.13 1.13
N ASP A 57 24.65 5.09 2.28
CA ASP A 57 24.40 4.12 3.36
C ASP A 57 23.01 4.30 4.00
N LEU A 58 22.44 5.50 3.92
CA LEU A 58 21.09 5.80 4.39
C LEU A 58 20.01 5.46 3.36
N VAL A 59 20.35 5.21 2.10
CA VAL A 59 19.36 4.90 1.06
C VAL A 59 18.64 3.57 1.31
N PRO A 60 19.33 2.44 1.61
CA PRO A 60 18.66 1.18 1.90
C PRO A 60 17.61 1.23 3.02
N PRO A 61 17.89 1.80 4.23
CA PRO A 61 16.90 1.80 5.30
C PRO A 61 15.65 2.63 4.97
N PHE A 62 15.78 3.73 4.21
CA PHE A 62 14.60 4.49 3.76
C PHE A 62 13.75 3.71 2.75
N ARG A 63 14.37 2.96 1.84
CA ARG A 63 13.65 2.09 0.89
C ARG A 63 12.91 0.97 1.63
N GLU A 64 13.59 0.29 2.55
CA GLU A 64 12.98 -0.76 3.36
C GLU A 64 11.80 -0.22 4.19
N LEU A 65 11.95 0.98 4.75
CA LEU A 65 10.89 1.63 5.51
C LEU A 65 9.68 1.99 4.63
N ALA A 66 9.91 2.46 3.40
CA ALA A 66 8.87 2.73 2.41
C ALA A 66 8.09 1.46 2.05
N ASP A 67 8.80 0.37 1.76
CA ASP A 67 8.21 -0.92 1.37
C ASP A 67 7.43 -1.53 2.53
N ARG A 68 8.03 -1.59 3.72
CA ARG A 68 7.38 -2.12 4.92
C ARG A 68 6.10 -1.37 5.27
N THR A 69 6.11 -0.04 5.13
CA THR A 69 4.90 0.77 5.40
C THR A 69 3.79 0.45 4.42
N MET A 70 4.13 0.27 3.15
CA MET A 70 3.16 -0.01 2.11
C MET A 70 2.57 -1.41 2.26
N VAL A 71 3.42 -2.41 2.49
CA VAL A 71 2.99 -3.80 2.76
C VAL A 71 2.05 -3.85 3.98
N ASN A 72 2.43 -3.24 5.10
CA ASN A 72 1.58 -3.23 6.30
C ASN A 72 0.24 -2.53 6.08
N THR A 73 0.22 -1.48 5.26
CA THR A 73 -1.01 -0.76 4.93
C THR A 73 -1.92 -1.63 4.07
N ILE A 74 -1.37 -2.31 3.05
CA ILE A 74 -2.12 -3.21 2.17
C ILE A 74 -2.70 -4.37 2.99
N GLU A 75 -1.92 -5.05 3.82
CA GLU A 75 -2.40 -6.16 4.65
C GLU A 75 -3.51 -5.74 5.61
N ARG A 76 -3.42 -4.53 6.17
CA ARG A 76 -4.52 -3.98 6.98
C ARG A 76 -5.78 -3.72 6.16
N GLN A 77 -5.64 -3.15 4.96
CA GLN A 77 -6.79 -2.90 4.09
C GLN A 77 -7.44 -4.21 3.63
N LYS A 78 -6.66 -5.28 3.41
CA LYS A 78 -7.20 -6.62 3.16
C LYS A 78 -8.02 -7.13 4.32
N GLN A 79 -7.51 -7.01 5.55
CA GLN A 79 -8.25 -7.45 6.73
C GLN A 79 -9.58 -6.67 6.85
N GLN A 80 -9.55 -5.35 6.66
CA GLN A 80 -10.77 -4.54 6.68
C GLN A 80 -11.76 -4.94 5.58
N LEU A 81 -11.27 -5.23 4.36
CA LEU A 81 -12.12 -5.76 3.29
C LEU A 81 -12.71 -7.12 3.64
N ALA A 82 -11.92 -8.01 4.22
CA ALA A 82 -12.38 -9.31 4.69
C ALA A 82 -13.43 -9.18 5.80
N ASP A 83 -13.32 -8.19 6.69
CA ASP A 83 -14.32 -7.95 7.74
C ASP A 83 -15.62 -7.37 7.16
N ILE A 84 -15.52 -6.43 6.21
CA ILE A 84 -16.65 -5.79 5.52
C ILE A 84 -17.43 -6.82 4.68
N VAL A 85 -16.71 -7.65 3.93
CA VAL A 85 -17.30 -8.59 2.96
C VAL A 85 -17.59 -9.94 3.60
N GLY A 86 -16.71 -10.44 4.47
CA GLY A 86 -16.68 -11.82 4.93
C GLY A 86 -17.88 -12.26 5.77
N THR A 87 -18.47 -11.36 6.55
CA THR A 87 -19.69 -11.67 7.32
C THR A 87 -20.85 -12.03 6.39
N ARG A 88 -21.02 -11.27 5.31
CA ARG A 88 -22.12 -11.41 4.36
C ARG A 88 -21.83 -12.40 3.23
N ILE A 89 -20.57 -12.69 2.92
CA ILE A 89 -20.21 -13.64 1.87
C ILE A 89 -20.47 -15.10 2.27
N SER A 90 -20.56 -15.39 3.57
CA SER A 90 -21.02 -16.70 4.03
C SER A 90 -22.46 -16.99 3.59
N ILE A 91 -23.29 -15.94 3.52
CA ILE A 91 -24.70 -15.99 3.10
C ILE A 91 -24.81 -16.27 1.60
N LEU A 92 -23.84 -15.79 0.79
CA LEU A 92 -23.77 -16.11 -0.65
C LEU A 92 -23.68 -17.63 -0.89
N ARG A 93 -22.97 -18.36 -0.02
CA ARG A 93 -22.87 -19.82 -0.13
C ARG A 93 -24.23 -20.49 0.05
N ASP A 94 -25.04 -19.98 0.98
CA ASP A 94 -26.36 -20.52 1.26
C ASP A 94 -27.33 -20.11 0.13
N ALA A 95 -27.23 -18.88 -0.37
CA ALA A 95 -27.96 -18.40 -1.55
C ALA A 95 -27.73 -19.29 -2.78
N LEU A 96 -26.47 -19.63 -3.07
CA LEU A 96 -26.09 -20.48 -4.21
C LEU A 96 -26.63 -21.92 -4.09
N ARG A 97 -27.15 -22.34 -2.93
CA ARG A 97 -27.69 -23.68 -2.68
C ARG A 97 -29.22 -23.70 -2.58
N SER A 98 -29.87 -22.54 -2.56
CA SER A 98 -31.31 -22.41 -2.39
C SER A 98 -31.94 -21.69 -3.58
N ASP A 99 -33.01 -22.25 -4.15
CA ASP A 99 -33.76 -21.64 -5.26
C ASP A 99 -34.66 -20.46 -4.81
N ASP A 100 -34.91 -20.33 -3.49
CA ASP A 100 -35.86 -19.36 -2.90
C ASP A 100 -35.16 -18.13 -2.25
N GLY A 101 -33.83 -18.05 -2.29
CA GLY A 101 -33.04 -17.16 -1.43
C GLY A 101 -32.85 -15.72 -1.92
N VAL A 102 -33.93 -14.99 -2.22
CA VAL A 102 -33.84 -13.58 -2.71
C VAL A 102 -33.13 -12.67 -1.70
N VAL A 103 -33.34 -12.89 -0.40
CA VAL A 103 -32.72 -12.07 0.67
C VAL A 103 -31.21 -12.32 0.74
N GLU A 104 -30.79 -13.57 0.62
CA GLU A 104 -29.41 -14.01 0.67
C GLU A 104 -28.60 -13.46 -0.52
N TRP A 105 -29.21 -13.37 -1.70
CA TRP A 105 -28.64 -12.68 -2.86
C TRP A 105 -28.47 -11.18 -2.63
N THR A 106 -29.50 -10.51 -2.09
CA THR A 106 -29.40 -9.06 -1.80
C THR A 106 -28.33 -8.73 -0.76
N ASP A 107 -28.09 -9.62 0.20
CA ASP A 107 -27.03 -9.44 1.21
C ASP A 107 -25.63 -9.60 0.61
N ALA A 108 -25.44 -10.56 -0.31
CA ALA A 108 -24.20 -10.73 -1.05
C ALA A 108 -23.92 -9.53 -1.97
N GLU A 109 -24.93 -9.02 -2.68
CA GLU A 109 -24.82 -7.82 -3.50
C GLU A 109 -24.47 -6.59 -2.66
N THR A 110 -25.09 -6.45 -1.48
CA THR A 110 -24.78 -5.38 -0.53
C THR A 110 -23.34 -5.47 -0.04
N ALA A 111 -22.82 -6.67 0.22
CA ALA A 111 -21.44 -6.90 0.61
C ALA A 111 -20.44 -6.51 -0.49
N LEU A 112 -20.73 -6.88 -1.74
CA LEU A 112 -19.91 -6.53 -2.89
C LEU A 112 -19.89 -5.02 -3.08
N THR A 113 -21.05 -4.39 -2.98
CA THR A 113 -21.23 -2.95 -3.06
C THR A 113 -20.43 -2.24 -1.97
N ALA A 114 -20.50 -2.71 -0.72
CA ALA A 114 -19.71 -2.16 0.39
C ALA A 114 -18.19 -2.30 0.16
N GLY A 115 -17.74 -3.45 -0.33
CA GLY A 115 -16.33 -3.66 -0.71
C GLY A 115 -15.88 -2.72 -1.82
N ALA A 116 -16.71 -2.54 -2.87
CA ALA A 116 -16.45 -1.61 -3.96
C ALA A 116 -16.39 -0.15 -3.49
N TYR A 117 -17.28 0.26 -2.57
CA TYR A 117 -17.23 1.58 -1.95
C TYR A 117 -15.94 1.79 -1.15
N HIS A 118 -15.48 0.78 -0.39
CA HIS A 118 -14.21 0.85 0.33
C HIS A 118 -13.02 1.00 -0.62
N LEU A 119 -12.97 0.20 -1.69
CA LEU A 119 -11.93 0.33 -2.73
C LEU A 119 -11.95 1.70 -3.40
N LYS A 120 -13.13 2.24 -3.71
CA LYS A 120 -13.27 3.58 -4.30
C LYS A 120 -12.77 4.67 -3.35
N HIS A 121 -13.05 4.53 -2.05
CA HIS A 121 -12.54 5.44 -1.03
C HIS A 121 -11.01 5.43 -0.98
N LEU A 122 -10.40 4.24 -0.94
CA LEU A 122 -8.94 4.08 -0.98
C LEU A 122 -8.34 4.64 -2.27
N SER A 123 -8.96 4.36 -3.41
CA SER A 123 -8.52 4.86 -4.72
C SER A 123 -8.45 6.37 -4.73
N THR A 124 -9.50 7.04 -4.24
CA THR A 124 -9.57 8.51 -4.18
C THR A 124 -8.46 9.10 -3.30
N ALA A 125 -8.09 8.41 -2.22
CA ALA A 125 -7.01 8.84 -1.34
C ALA A 125 -5.60 8.60 -1.91
N TRP A 126 -5.42 7.53 -2.70
CA TRP A 126 -4.10 7.06 -3.15
C TRP A 126 -3.69 7.56 -4.54
N VAL A 127 -4.64 7.72 -5.47
CA VAL A 127 -4.37 8.21 -6.83
C VAL A 127 -3.57 9.52 -6.86
N PRO A 128 -3.88 10.56 -6.05
CA PRO A 128 -3.13 11.82 -6.12
C PRO A 128 -1.75 11.75 -5.46
N ILE A 129 -1.43 10.65 -4.76
CA ILE A 129 -0.23 10.55 -3.92
C ILE A 129 0.75 9.56 -4.56
N LEU A 130 0.33 8.33 -4.79
CA LEU A 130 1.21 7.26 -5.21
C LEU A 130 1.62 7.35 -6.69
N SER A 131 2.78 6.79 -7.00
CA SER A 131 3.16 6.55 -8.39
C SER A 131 2.20 5.54 -9.04
N LYS A 132 2.03 5.61 -10.37
CA LYS A 132 1.12 4.72 -11.12
C LYS A 132 1.36 3.23 -10.86
N ASP A 133 2.64 2.86 -10.77
CA ASP A 133 3.06 1.48 -10.57
C ASP A 133 2.75 0.99 -9.14
N VAL A 134 3.11 1.78 -8.12
CA VAL A 134 2.81 1.44 -6.72
C VAL A 134 1.31 1.39 -6.47
N TYR A 135 0.56 2.35 -7.02
CA TYR A 135 -0.89 2.37 -6.97
C TYR A 135 -1.50 1.13 -7.63
N GLY A 136 -1.09 0.80 -8.86
CA GLY A 136 -1.61 -0.34 -9.60
C GLY A 136 -1.38 -1.66 -8.87
N ARG A 137 -0.18 -1.87 -8.34
CA ARG A 137 0.15 -3.06 -7.54
C ARG A 137 -0.66 -3.14 -6.25
N ALA A 138 -0.78 -2.03 -5.52
CA ALA A 138 -1.54 -1.99 -4.27
C ALA A 138 -3.04 -2.24 -4.50
N MET A 139 -3.65 -1.51 -5.43
CA MET A 139 -5.08 -1.64 -5.72
C MET A 139 -5.41 -3.01 -6.34
N GLY A 140 -4.55 -3.51 -7.24
CA GLY A 140 -4.70 -4.85 -7.81
C GLY A 140 -4.74 -5.94 -6.74
N ASN A 141 -3.86 -5.84 -5.74
CA ASN A 141 -3.81 -6.80 -4.62
C ASN A 141 -5.09 -6.77 -3.75
N LEU A 142 -5.66 -5.58 -3.52
CA LEU A 142 -6.91 -5.44 -2.77
C LEU A 142 -8.11 -5.96 -3.56
N VAL A 143 -8.17 -5.67 -4.86
CA VAL A 143 -9.22 -6.17 -5.76
C VAL A 143 -9.16 -7.70 -5.83
N ASP A 144 -7.96 -8.27 -5.98
CA ASP A 144 -7.72 -9.72 -5.99
C ASP A 144 -8.21 -10.40 -4.69
N THR A 145 -8.06 -9.72 -3.56
CA THR A 145 -8.59 -10.20 -2.27
C THR A 145 -10.12 -10.34 -2.31
N ILE A 146 -10.83 -9.35 -2.85
CA ILE A 146 -12.29 -9.44 -3.00
C ILE A 146 -12.66 -10.57 -3.96
N PHE A 147 -12.02 -10.63 -5.13
CA PHE A 147 -12.28 -11.71 -6.10
C PHE A 147 -12.07 -13.09 -5.50
N SER A 148 -10.97 -13.29 -4.77
CA SER A 148 -10.66 -14.57 -4.12
C SER A 148 -11.73 -14.99 -3.11
N LEU A 149 -12.30 -14.04 -2.35
CA LEU A 149 -13.37 -14.32 -1.40
C LEU A 149 -14.65 -14.82 -2.11
N TYR A 150 -15.04 -14.15 -3.19
CA TYR A 150 -16.24 -14.50 -3.97
C TYR A 150 -16.05 -15.80 -4.76
N LEU A 151 -14.96 -15.90 -5.51
CA LEU A 151 -14.63 -17.12 -6.26
C LEU A 151 -14.53 -18.33 -5.32
N GLY A 152 -14.01 -18.14 -4.11
CA GLY A 152 -13.97 -19.19 -3.09
C GLY A 152 -15.36 -19.75 -2.74
N GLN A 153 -16.42 -18.93 -2.72
CA GLN A 153 -17.78 -19.43 -2.50
C GLN A 153 -18.34 -20.11 -3.75
N VAL A 154 -18.12 -19.52 -4.93
CA VAL A 154 -18.62 -20.05 -6.21
C VAL A 154 -18.01 -21.42 -6.53
N MET A 155 -16.70 -21.60 -6.32
CA MET A 155 -16.04 -22.89 -6.58
C MET A 155 -16.50 -24.01 -5.65
N VAL A 156 -17.10 -23.69 -4.50
CA VAL A 156 -17.65 -24.67 -3.55
C VAL A 156 -19.12 -24.98 -3.82
N ALA A 157 -19.80 -24.14 -4.62
CA ALA A 157 -21.18 -24.40 -5.03
C ALA A 157 -21.27 -25.69 -5.86
N ARG A 158 -22.25 -26.55 -5.52
CA ARG A 158 -22.43 -27.86 -6.18
C ARG A 158 -23.10 -27.74 -7.54
N ASP A 159 -23.98 -26.76 -7.69
CA ASP A 159 -24.69 -26.45 -8.93
C ASP A 159 -24.88 -24.93 -9.00
N ILE A 160 -24.90 -24.40 -10.21
CA ILE A 160 -25.27 -23.01 -10.49
C ILE A 160 -26.55 -23.12 -11.32
N SER A 161 -27.67 -22.62 -10.80
CA SER A 161 -28.95 -22.74 -11.49
C SER A 161 -28.91 -22.05 -12.85
N GLU A 162 -29.61 -22.61 -13.83
CA GLU A 162 -29.59 -22.16 -15.23
C GLU A 162 -30.41 -20.88 -15.46
N ALA A 163 -31.10 -20.35 -14.44
CA ALA A 163 -32.11 -19.31 -14.62
C ALA A 163 -31.56 -17.88 -14.39
N ALA A 164 -31.59 -17.10 -15.48
CA ALA A 164 -31.33 -15.67 -15.57
C ALA A 164 -32.56 -14.81 -15.27
#